data_AF-A0A1U9KGW8-F1
#
_entry.id   AF-A0A1U9KGW8-F1
#
_cell.length_a   1.000
_cell.length_b   1.000
_cell.length_c   1.000
_cell.angle_alpha   90.00
_cell.angle_beta   90.00
_cell.angle_gamma   90.00
#
_symmetry.space_group_name_H-M   'P 1'
#
loop_
_entity.id
_entity.type
_entity.pdbx_description
1 polymer ?
#
loop_
_entity_poly.entity_id
_entity_poly.type
_entity_poly.pdbx_seq_one_letter_code
_entity_poly.pdbx_strand_id
1 'polypeptide(L)'
;MSAFSRLWRRAPLWRLSLVSMVAFSGVTALYPPDWLVGLYPPLGRFAHHPAATPDDDASSSDSSRNETGQNSQAAGGGGHGNGYGTEQASVPPIDAQLIDLMPFAGRQLPLPAGIWHPVLTETTGPHGEISSNILVRTDRGVVTGVILVQATTASVPPSVLSDQPCHARDAYFQRTLAAPKDAVQCISTNVSLTPKGDIRSRDDIDWAFGRLQLLGFPMPPVWALASWTYAVNAPDGGKNFENVTMALSPADPGTARISTSLSDWTPDGLGTSPFSGRFMQDVNGWLTQWAPVLLQGYQGTLQPSPEKIRPAASDPAWHGTAGAPPT
;
A
#
# COMPACT_ATOMS: atom_id res chain seq x y z
N MET A 1 39.15 -49.91 22.09
CA MET A 1 38.06 -48.91 22.03
C MET A 1 38.68 -47.54 21.84
N SER A 2 38.40 -46.85 20.72
CA SER A 2 39.06 -45.57 20.40
C SER A 2 38.60 -44.44 21.35
N ALA A 3 39.49 -43.49 21.63
CA ALA A 3 39.22 -42.32 22.48
C ALA A 3 37.99 -41.52 22.01
N PHE A 4 37.73 -41.52 20.70
CA PHE A 4 36.58 -40.90 20.06
C PHE A 4 35.23 -41.44 20.56
N SER A 5 35.13 -42.76 20.78
CA SER A 5 33.90 -43.40 21.28
C SER A 5 33.58 -43.06 22.74
N ARG A 6 34.60 -42.77 23.56
CA ARG A 6 34.44 -42.39 24.97
C ARG A 6 34.05 -40.92 25.12
N LEU A 7 34.64 -40.04 24.30
CA LEU A 7 34.26 -38.62 24.23
C LEU A 7 32.82 -38.44 23.76
N TRP A 8 32.40 -39.23 22.75
CA TRP A 8 31.04 -39.17 22.24
C TRP A 8 29.99 -39.45 23.32
N ARG A 9 30.23 -40.30 24.33
CA ARG A 9 29.22 -40.63 25.36
C ARG A 9 29.19 -39.69 26.58
N ARG A 10 30.29 -39.01 26.94
CA ARG A 10 30.39 -38.30 28.23
C ARG A 10 30.39 -36.77 28.16
N ALA A 11 30.64 -36.18 26.99
CA ALA A 11 30.79 -34.74 26.86
C ALA A 11 29.73 -34.15 25.91
N PRO A 12 28.54 -33.74 26.40
CA PRO A 12 27.50 -33.13 25.56
C PRO A 12 27.95 -31.82 24.91
N LEU A 13 28.84 -31.05 25.57
CA LEU A 13 29.43 -29.82 25.04
C LEU A 13 30.29 -30.07 23.79
N TRP A 14 31.00 -31.20 23.73
CA TRP A 14 31.81 -31.54 22.57
C TRP A 14 30.93 -31.90 21.35
N ARG A 15 29.76 -32.51 21.58
CA ARG A 15 28.78 -32.75 20.51
C ARG A 15 28.21 -31.44 19.97
N LEU A 16 27.84 -30.51 20.86
CA LEU A 16 27.35 -29.19 20.45
C LEU A 16 28.42 -28.42 19.68
N SER A 17 29.68 -28.45 20.11
CA SER A 17 30.78 -27.82 19.37
C SER A 17 30.93 -28.39 17.96
N LEU A 18 30.88 -29.71 17.79
CA LEU A 18 30.96 -30.36 16.47
C LEU A 18 29.77 -30.02 15.58
N VAL A 19 28.54 -30.07 16.12
CA VAL A 19 27.32 -29.74 15.38
C VAL A 19 27.32 -28.26 14.99
N SER A 20 27.66 -27.36 15.91
CA SER A 20 27.78 -25.93 15.64
C SER A 20 28.86 -25.65 14.61
N MET A 21 30.01 -26.32 14.67
CA MET A 21 31.07 -26.15 13.68
C MET A 21 30.58 -26.51 12.27
N VAL A 22 29.86 -27.63 12.12
CA VAL A 22 29.27 -28.03 10.84
C VAL A 22 28.21 -27.03 10.37
N ALA A 23 27.34 -26.56 11.28
CA ALA A 23 26.29 -25.60 10.97
C ALA A 23 26.86 -24.24 10.52
N PHE A 24 27.83 -23.70 11.27
CA PHE A 24 28.48 -22.43 10.94
C PHE A 24 29.31 -22.54 9.65
N SER A 25 30.00 -23.66 9.41
CA SER A 25 30.66 -23.88 8.12
C SER A 25 29.68 -23.88 6.94
N GLY A 26 28.47 -24.43 7.12
CA GLY A 26 27.41 -24.36 6.11
C GLY A 26 26.93 -22.92 5.86
N VAL A 27 26.72 -22.15 6.92
CA VAL A 27 26.29 -20.74 6.81
C VAL A 27 27.38 -19.89 6.14
N THR A 28 28.67 -20.06 6.51
CA THR A 28 29.78 -19.33 5.89
C THR A 28 29.96 -19.67 4.40
N ALA A 29 29.60 -20.87 3.97
CA ALA A 29 29.63 -21.23 2.55
C ALA A 29 28.50 -20.54 1.74
N LEU A 30 27.34 -20.31 2.36
CA LEU A 30 26.19 -19.63 1.74
C LEU A 30 26.28 -18.10 1.84
N TYR A 31 26.93 -17.59 2.90
CA TYR A 31 27.11 -16.17 3.20
C TYR A 31 28.58 -15.91 3.60
N PRO A 32 29.53 -15.95 2.64
CA PRO A 32 30.93 -15.71 2.94
C PRO A 32 31.14 -14.24 3.33
N PRO A 33 31.85 -13.95 4.44
CA PRO A 33 32.18 -12.58 4.80
C PRO A 33 33.16 -11.96 3.79
N ASP A 34 33.09 -10.64 3.56
CA ASP A 34 33.78 -9.96 2.46
C ASP A 34 35.31 -10.15 2.46
N TRP A 35 35.92 -10.23 3.64
CA TRP A 35 37.35 -10.48 3.78
C TRP A 35 37.77 -11.88 3.29
N LEU A 36 36.87 -12.86 3.34
CA LEU A 36 37.11 -14.24 2.90
C LEU A 36 37.00 -14.36 1.37
N VAL A 37 36.07 -13.60 0.77
CA VAL A 37 35.94 -13.50 -0.70
C VAL A 37 37.20 -12.86 -1.31
N GLY A 38 37.79 -11.87 -0.62
CA GLY A 38 39.05 -11.25 -1.03
C GLY A 38 40.26 -12.19 -1.03
N LEU A 39 40.28 -13.23 -0.19
CA LEU A 39 41.38 -14.20 -0.10
C LEU A 39 41.23 -15.39 -1.07
N TYR A 40 40.00 -15.74 -1.45
CA TYR A 40 39.73 -16.90 -2.30
C TYR A 40 38.64 -16.55 -3.35
N PRO A 41 39.04 -16.01 -4.51
CA PRO A 41 38.12 -15.53 -5.55
C PRO A 41 37.03 -16.51 -6.04
N PRO A 42 37.23 -17.84 -6.10
CA PRO A 42 36.18 -18.73 -6.60
C PRO A 42 34.98 -18.87 -5.65
N LEU A 43 35.09 -18.45 -4.37
CA LEU A 43 33.97 -18.46 -3.41
C LEU A 43 32.90 -17.38 -3.72
N GLY A 44 33.26 -16.32 -4.43
CA GLY A 44 32.31 -15.28 -4.85
C GLY A 44 31.24 -15.77 -5.84
N ARG A 45 31.42 -16.95 -6.46
CA ARG A 45 30.43 -17.53 -7.39
C ARG A 45 29.20 -18.12 -6.70
N PHE A 46 29.29 -18.39 -5.40
CA PHE A 46 28.21 -18.97 -4.59
C PHE A 46 27.64 -17.97 -3.56
N ALA A 47 28.24 -16.79 -3.45
CA ALA A 47 27.78 -15.74 -2.54
C ALA A 47 26.57 -15.04 -3.15
N HIS A 48 25.41 -15.17 -2.51
CA HIS A 48 24.28 -14.28 -2.77
C HIS A 48 24.62 -12.93 -2.17
N HIS A 49 25.08 -11.99 -2.98
CA HIS A 49 25.35 -10.62 -2.54
C HIS A 49 24.03 -9.96 -2.10
N PRO A 50 23.84 -9.59 -0.82
CA PRO A 50 22.82 -8.61 -0.48
C PRO A 50 23.21 -7.28 -1.15
N ALA A 51 22.23 -6.61 -1.74
CA ALA A 51 22.42 -5.32 -2.39
C ALA A 51 23.11 -4.34 -1.41
N ALA A 52 24.23 -3.76 -1.87
CA ALA A 52 25.00 -2.80 -1.08
C ALA A 52 24.12 -1.61 -0.71
N THR A 53 24.12 -1.25 0.57
CA THR A 53 23.67 0.03 1.09
C THR A 53 24.54 1.14 0.49
N PRO A 54 23.98 2.22 -0.08
CA PRO A 54 24.79 3.35 -0.53
C PRO A 54 25.19 4.19 0.68
N ASP A 55 26.49 4.19 0.98
CA ASP A 55 27.12 5.22 1.82
C ASP A 55 27.40 6.46 0.95
N ASP A 56 27.07 7.62 1.52
CA ASP A 56 27.41 8.95 1.00
C ASP A 56 28.94 9.16 1.00
N ASP A 57 29.53 9.46 -0.16
CA ASP A 57 30.26 10.72 -0.41
C ASP A 57 31.05 10.73 -1.74
N ALA A 58 30.83 11.81 -2.48
CA ALA A 58 31.72 12.53 -3.40
C ALA A 58 32.70 11.80 -4.36
N SER A 59 32.46 12.10 -5.65
CA SER A 59 33.42 12.59 -6.66
C SER A 59 33.93 11.67 -7.80
N SER A 60 33.59 12.14 -9.01
CA SER A 60 34.37 12.14 -10.27
C SER A 60 34.35 10.97 -11.27
N SER A 61 34.11 11.40 -12.52
CA SER A 61 34.54 10.90 -13.84
C SER A 61 33.90 9.63 -14.44
N ASP A 62 32.92 9.88 -15.32
CA ASP A 62 33.05 9.74 -16.80
C ASP A 62 33.80 8.51 -17.34
N SER A 63 33.07 7.56 -17.93
CA SER A 63 33.19 7.21 -19.37
C SER A 63 32.34 5.98 -19.78
N SER A 64 31.64 6.18 -20.90
CA SER A 64 31.08 5.24 -21.88
C SER A 64 31.54 3.77 -21.88
N ARG A 65 30.62 2.82 -22.17
CA ARG A 65 30.51 2.09 -23.47
C ARG A 65 29.68 0.77 -23.39
N ASN A 66 28.71 0.68 -24.31
CA ASN A 66 28.05 -0.45 -24.99
C ASN A 66 27.70 -1.80 -24.31
N GLU A 67 26.40 -2.07 -24.39
CA GLU A 67 25.72 -3.20 -25.05
C GLU A 67 25.72 -4.64 -24.50
N THR A 68 24.49 -5.19 -24.57
CA THR A 68 24.08 -6.59 -24.78
C THR A 68 24.01 -7.53 -23.58
N GLY A 69 22.84 -7.52 -22.94
CA GLY A 69 21.91 -8.65 -22.90
C GLY A 69 22.30 -9.90 -22.12
N GLN A 70 21.61 -10.16 -21.00
CA GLN A 70 20.89 -11.42 -20.79
C GLN A 70 20.01 -11.39 -19.53
N ASN A 71 18.79 -11.88 -19.71
CA ASN A 71 17.78 -12.27 -18.74
C ASN A 71 18.28 -12.62 -17.33
N SER A 72 17.56 -12.13 -16.33
CA SER A 72 17.34 -12.87 -15.09
C SER A 72 15.89 -12.68 -14.67
N GLN A 73 15.08 -13.71 -14.94
CA GLN A 73 13.72 -13.89 -14.46
C GLN A 73 13.72 -13.85 -12.93
N ALA A 74 13.02 -12.88 -12.34
CA ALA A 74 12.56 -12.98 -10.97
C ALA A 74 11.29 -13.84 -10.97
N ALA A 75 11.38 -15.00 -10.32
CA ALA A 75 10.27 -15.90 -10.11
C ALA A 75 9.43 -15.46 -8.91
N GLY A 76 8.11 -15.47 -9.07
CA GLY A 76 7.21 -15.85 -7.98
C GLY A 76 6.19 -14.81 -7.50
N GLY A 77 5.15 -14.57 -8.30
CA GLY A 77 3.89 -13.96 -7.87
C GLY A 77 2.91 -13.95 -9.03
N GLY A 78 2.11 -15.02 -9.16
CA GLY A 78 1.28 -15.29 -10.33
C GLY A 78 0.29 -14.18 -10.65
N GLY A 79 0.33 -13.71 -11.90
CA GLY A 79 -0.67 -12.82 -12.46
C GLY A 79 -1.97 -13.55 -12.80
N HIS A 80 -3.09 -12.86 -12.59
CA HIS A 80 -4.38 -12.92 -13.28
C HIS A 80 -5.22 -11.75 -12.71
N GLY A 81 -5.77 -10.77 -13.46
CA GLY A 81 -5.75 -10.46 -14.88
C GLY A 81 -6.46 -9.11 -15.17
N ASN A 82 -6.13 -8.51 -16.33
CA ASN A 82 -6.57 -7.21 -16.92
C ASN A 82 -5.98 -5.96 -16.26
N GLY A 83 -4.91 -5.28 -16.70
CA GLY A 83 -4.19 -5.27 -17.97
C GLY A 83 -3.85 -3.82 -18.37
N TYR A 84 -2.57 -3.45 -18.35
CA TYR A 84 -1.87 -2.52 -19.27
C TYR A 84 -0.37 -2.56 -18.88
N GLY A 85 0.48 -3.25 -19.66
CA GLY A 85 1.95 -3.16 -19.61
C GLY A 85 2.73 -3.66 -18.36
N THR A 86 4.03 -3.36 -18.35
CA THR A 86 5.01 -3.75 -17.32
C THR A 86 4.66 -3.14 -15.96
N GLU A 87 4.71 -3.96 -14.91
CA GLU A 87 4.45 -3.52 -13.53
C GLU A 87 5.79 -3.32 -12.80
N GLN A 88 5.96 -2.16 -12.16
CA GLN A 88 7.10 -1.89 -11.27
C GLN A 88 6.59 -1.51 -9.89
N ALA A 89 6.79 -2.40 -8.92
CA ALA A 89 6.46 -2.15 -7.53
C ALA A 89 7.69 -1.74 -6.73
N SER A 90 7.53 -0.78 -5.83
CA SER A 90 8.54 -0.34 -4.87
C SER A 90 7.96 -0.24 -3.47
N VAL A 91 8.84 -0.35 -2.49
CA VAL A 91 8.55 -0.46 -1.07
C VAL A 91 9.11 0.80 -0.41
N PRO A 92 8.32 1.88 -0.24
CA PRO A 92 8.82 3.08 0.41
C PRO A 92 9.15 2.83 1.90
N PRO A 93 10.00 3.67 2.50
CA PRO A 93 10.22 3.67 3.94
C PRO A 93 8.90 3.94 4.68
N ILE A 94 8.48 2.99 5.54
CA ILE A 94 7.21 3.07 6.27
C ILE A 94 7.23 4.13 7.38
N ASP A 95 8.41 4.58 7.79
CA ASP A 95 8.61 5.65 8.76
C ASP A 95 8.37 7.05 8.19
N ALA A 96 8.28 7.18 6.85
CA ALA A 96 7.88 8.43 6.22
C ALA A 96 6.48 8.85 6.68
N GLN A 97 6.34 10.11 7.07
CA GLN A 97 5.11 10.70 7.60
C GLN A 97 4.53 11.68 6.59
N LEU A 98 3.26 11.48 6.24
CA LEU A 98 2.54 12.26 5.26
C LEU A 98 1.30 12.84 5.93
N ILE A 99 1.12 14.15 5.80
CA ILE A 99 0.03 14.89 6.44
C ILE A 99 -0.47 15.91 5.42
N ASP A 100 -1.78 16.15 5.42
CA ASP A 100 -2.47 17.19 4.63
C ASP A 100 -2.44 16.99 3.11
N LEU A 101 -1.27 17.01 2.48
CA LEU A 101 -1.08 16.90 1.04
C LEU A 101 0.10 16.00 0.70
N MET A 102 -0.07 15.19 -0.34
CA MET A 102 0.98 14.42 -0.98
C MET A 102 1.10 14.80 -2.46
N PRO A 103 2.30 15.08 -2.99
CA PRO A 103 2.51 15.12 -4.43
C PRO A 103 2.28 13.75 -5.07
N PHE A 104 1.43 13.66 -6.09
CA PHE A 104 1.09 12.39 -6.74
C PHE A 104 0.72 12.60 -8.21
N ALA A 105 1.30 11.82 -9.12
CA ALA A 105 0.98 11.85 -10.56
C ALA A 105 0.91 13.26 -11.20
N GLY A 106 1.81 14.16 -10.81
CA GLY A 106 1.86 15.55 -11.30
C GLY A 106 0.78 16.48 -10.72
N ARG A 107 -0.01 16.01 -9.75
CA ARG A 107 -1.06 16.73 -9.03
C ARG A 107 -0.85 16.60 -7.51
N GLN A 108 -1.81 17.12 -6.74
CA GLN A 108 -1.81 17.01 -5.29
C GLN A 108 -2.91 16.07 -4.84
N LEU A 109 -2.59 15.13 -3.96
CA LEU A 109 -3.56 14.30 -3.27
C LEU A 109 -3.76 14.85 -1.85
N PRO A 110 -4.93 15.41 -1.53
CA PRO A 110 -5.25 15.73 -0.15
C PRO A 110 -5.47 14.45 0.66
N LEU A 111 -4.92 14.44 1.87
CA LEU A 111 -5.02 13.35 2.80
C LEU A 111 -6.07 13.69 3.89
N PRO A 112 -6.90 12.71 4.28
CA PRO A 112 -7.73 12.84 5.48
C PRO A 112 -6.86 13.07 6.72
N ALA A 113 -7.48 13.52 7.81
CA ALA A 113 -6.80 13.88 9.04
C ALA A 113 -5.96 12.72 9.59
N GLY A 114 -4.80 13.04 10.17
CA GLY A 114 -3.87 12.07 10.74
C GLY A 114 -2.57 11.93 9.96
N ILE A 115 -1.70 11.06 10.47
CA ILE A 115 -0.41 10.74 9.87
C ILE A 115 -0.58 9.49 9.01
N TRP A 116 -0.26 9.63 7.74
CA TRP A 116 -0.29 8.55 6.75
C TRP A 116 1.13 8.10 6.44
N HIS A 117 1.30 6.80 6.26
CA HIS A 117 2.58 6.17 5.98
C HIS A 117 2.49 5.44 4.65
N PRO A 118 3.47 5.59 3.74
CA PRO A 118 3.44 4.88 2.49
C PRO A 118 3.77 3.39 2.72
N VAL A 119 2.96 2.53 2.14
CA VAL A 119 3.14 1.09 2.18
C VAL A 119 3.68 0.65 0.83
N LEU A 120 3.01 0.96 -0.27
CA LEU A 120 3.37 0.46 -1.59
C LEU A 120 3.25 1.58 -2.61
N THR A 121 4.18 1.61 -3.56
CA THR A 121 4.07 2.43 -4.77
C THR A 121 4.25 1.52 -5.97
N GLU A 122 3.36 1.63 -6.94
CA GLU A 122 3.40 0.85 -8.16
C GLU A 122 3.23 1.76 -9.37
N THR A 123 3.89 1.42 -10.47
CA THR A 123 3.61 1.99 -11.78
C THR A 123 3.24 0.88 -12.75
N THR A 124 2.18 1.10 -13.52
CA THR A 124 1.68 0.17 -14.52
C THR A 124 1.50 0.88 -15.86
N GLY A 125 1.58 0.11 -16.94
CA GLY A 125 1.52 0.59 -18.31
C GLY A 125 2.82 0.36 -19.10
N PRO A 126 2.78 0.31 -20.44
CA PRO A 126 3.97 0.17 -21.30
C PRO A 126 5.07 1.19 -20.99
N HIS A 127 4.68 2.37 -20.50
CA HIS A 127 5.58 3.47 -20.16
C HIS A 127 5.37 3.98 -18.72
N GLY A 128 4.65 3.24 -17.86
CA GLY A 128 4.34 3.68 -16.49
C GLY A 128 3.32 4.82 -16.44
N GLU A 129 2.35 4.80 -17.35
CA GLU A 129 1.33 5.84 -17.50
C GLU A 129 0.33 5.89 -16.33
N ILE A 130 0.30 4.86 -15.49
CA ILE A 130 -0.55 4.79 -14.29
C ILE A 130 0.38 4.66 -13.09
N SER A 131 0.16 5.52 -12.10
CA SER A 131 0.80 5.42 -10.80
C SER A 131 -0.23 5.04 -9.75
N SER A 132 0.16 4.17 -8.84
CA SER A 132 -0.63 3.72 -7.69
C SER A 132 0.17 3.95 -6.42
N ASN A 133 -0.47 4.48 -5.38
CA ASN A 133 0.11 4.59 -4.04
C ASN A 133 -0.84 4.04 -3.01
N ILE A 134 -0.28 3.35 -2.03
CA ILE A 134 -0.99 2.77 -0.91
C ILE A 134 -0.47 3.38 0.37
N LEU A 135 -1.35 4.01 1.14
CA LEU A 135 -1.02 4.66 2.39
C LEU A 135 -1.80 4.01 3.54
N VAL A 136 -1.20 3.98 4.72
CA VAL A 136 -1.82 3.46 5.94
C VAL A 136 -1.81 4.51 7.05
N ARG A 137 -2.90 4.57 7.81
CA ARG A 137 -3.00 5.32 9.07
C ARG A 137 -3.20 4.35 10.23
N THR A 138 -2.51 4.60 11.33
CA THR A 138 -2.65 3.81 12.56
C THR A 138 -3.05 4.67 13.76
N ASP A 139 -3.73 4.08 14.74
CA ASP A 139 -3.92 4.62 16.09
C ASP A 139 -3.41 3.57 17.10
N ARG A 140 -2.44 3.96 17.94
CA ARG A 140 -1.81 3.07 18.94
C ARG A 140 -1.38 1.70 18.38
N GLY A 141 -0.87 1.71 17.15
CA GLY A 141 -0.35 0.52 16.46
C GLY A 141 -1.42 -0.31 15.73
N VAL A 142 -2.70 0.05 15.79
CA VAL A 142 -3.78 -0.62 15.04
C VAL A 142 -4.13 0.17 13.78
N VAL A 143 -4.34 -0.50 12.65
CA VAL A 143 -4.73 0.17 11.40
C VAL A 143 -6.15 0.73 11.51
N THR A 144 -6.30 2.03 11.21
CA THR A 144 -7.60 2.72 11.22
C THR A 144 -8.04 3.17 9.83
N GLY A 145 -7.09 3.34 8.90
CA GLY A 145 -7.36 3.74 7.53
C GLY A 145 -6.34 3.18 6.55
N VAL A 146 -6.80 2.85 5.34
CA VAL A 146 -5.93 2.55 4.18
C VAL A 146 -6.43 3.37 3.00
N ILE A 147 -5.52 4.03 2.28
CA ILE A 147 -5.81 4.73 1.03
C ILE A 147 -5.13 3.96 -0.10
N LEU A 148 -5.88 3.62 -1.14
CA LEU A 148 -5.35 3.31 -2.46
C LEU A 148 -5.70 4.48 -3.37
N VAL A 149 -4.68 5.14 -3.89
CA VAL A 149 -4.81 6.18 -4.91
C VAL A 149 -4.21 5.63 -6.20
N GLN A 150 -4.94 5.73 -7.31
CA GLN A 150 -4.48 5.37 -8.64
C GLN A 150 -4.74 6.53 -9.57
N ALA A 151 -3.75 6.97 -10.33
CA ALA A 151 -3.97 8.07 -11.24
C ALA A 151 -3.00 8.04 -12.43
N THR A 152 -3.44 8.62 -13.54
CA THR A 152 -2.66 8.64 -14.77
C THR A 152 -1.62 9.75 -14.79
N THR A 153 -0.37 9.42 -15.11
CA THR A 153 0.71 10.38 -15.37
C THR A 153 0.70 10.86 -16.82
N ALA A 154 0.10 10.08 -17.72
CA ALA A 154 -0.11 10.39 -19.14
C ALA A 154 -1.47 9.86 -19.62
N SER A 155 -1.93 10.32 -20.78
CA SER A 155 -3.19 9.84 -21.38
C SER A 155 -3.14 8.33 -21.63
N VAL A 156 -4.16 7.60 -21.17
CA VAL A 156 -4.27 6.14 -21.37
C VAL A 156 -5.41 5.80 -22.35
N PRO A 157 -5.37 4.63 -23.02
CA PRO A 157 -6.48 4.19 -23.86
C PRO A 157 -7.79 4.07 -23.06
N PRO A 158 -8.95 4.40 -23.65
CA PRO A 158 -10.23 4.33 -22.94
C PRO A 158 -10.57 2.94 -22.39
N SER A 159 -10.03 1.87 -22.99
CA SER A 159 -10.22 0.48 -22.54
C SER A 159 -9.62 0.17 -21.17
N VAL A 160 -8.68 0.99 -20.70
CA VAL A 160 -8.04 0.84 -19.38
C VAL A 160 -8.99 1.24 -18.25
N LEU A 161 -9.86 2.23 -18.51
CA LEU A 161 -10.92 2.61 -17.59
C LEU A 161 -12.12 1.71 -17.81
N SER A 162 -12.43 0.88 -16.82
CA SER A 162 -13.74 0.27 -16.74
C SER A 162 -14.77 1.35 -16.39
N ASP A 163 -15.97 1.34 -17.00
CA ASP A 163 -17.08 2.22 -16.62
C ASP A 163 -17.67 1.87 -15.23
N GLN A 164 -17.20 0.79 -14.61
CA GLN A 164 -17.64 0.24 -13.32
C GLN A 164 -17.59 1.19 -12.11
N PRO A 165 -16.60 2.09 -11.90
CA PRO A 165 -16.48 2.85 -10.66
C PRO A 165 -17.69 3.77 -10.40
N CYS A 166 -18.34 4.22 -11.48
CA CYS A 166 -19.54 5.05 -11.40
C CYS A 166 -20.85 4.27 -11.62
N HIS A 167 -20.81 2.93 -11.69
CA HIS A 167 -21.97 2.07 -11.95
C HIS A 167 -21.95 0.76 -11.14
N ALA A 168 -21.36 0.77 -9.94
CA ALA A 168 -21.31 -0.38 -9.05
C ALA A 168 -22.72 -0.73 -8.53
N ARG A 169 -23.26 -1.86 -8.99
CA ARG A 169 -24.63 -2.31 -8.64
C ARG A 169 -24.78 -2.75 -7.19
N ASP A 170 -23.67 -3.04 -6.53
CA ASP A 170 -23.54 -3.55 -5.17
C ASP A 170 -23.09 -2.47 -4.18
N ALA A 171 -22.93 -1.22 -4.62
CA ALA A 171 -22.60 -0.12 -3.73
C ALA A 171 -23.75 0.17 -2.77
N TYR A 172 -23.42 0.33 -1.48
CA TYR A 172 -24.38 0.74 -0.45
C TYR A 172 -24.90 2.17 -0.70
N PHE A 173 -24.00 3.04 -1.16
CA PHE A 173 -24.33 4.39 -1.60
C PHE A 173 -23.52 4.71 -2.85
N GLN A 174 -24.15 5.36 -3.82
CA GLN A 174 -23.49 5.83 -5.02
C GLN A 174 -24.10 7.14 -5.48
N ARG A 175 -23.26 8.06 -5.94
CA ARG A 175 -23.71 9.33 -6.49
C ARG A 175 -22.77 9.81 -7.59
N THR A 176 -23.34 10.13 -8.76
CA THR A 176 -22.66 10.94 -9.77
C THR A 176 -22.67 12.40 -9.32
N LEU A 177 -21.50 13.03 -9.35
CA LEU A 177 -21.30 14.42 -8.96
C LEU A 177 -21.27 15.30 -10.22
N ALA A 178 -21.42 16.62 -10.01
CA ALA A 178 -21.33 17.57 -11.12
C ALA A 178 -19.90 17.59 -11.68
N ALA A 179 -19.77 17.44 -13.00
CA ALA A 179 -18.50 17.46 -13.71
C ALA A 179 -18.61 18.30 -14.99
N PRO A 180 -17.49 18.86 -15.51
CA PRO A 180 -17.45 19.51 -16.82
C PRO A 180 -17.93 18.60 -17.97
N LYS A 181 -18.24 19.20 -19.13
CA LYS A 181 -18.88 18.54 -20.30
C LYS A 181 -18.15 17.29 -20.83
N ASP A 182 -16.87 17.11 -20.52
CA ASP A 182 -16.03 15.98 -20.97
C ASP A 182 -15.41 15.20 -19.81
N ALA A 183 -15.98 15.34 -18.62
CA ALA A 183 -15.53 14.68 -17.41
C ALA A 183 -16.68 13.92 -16.74
N VAL A 184 -16.32 12.87 -16.02
CA VAL A 184 -17.21 12.15 -15.11
C VAL A 184 -16.63 12.20 -13.71
N GLN A 185 -17.50 12.39 -12.73
CA GLN A 185 -17.14 12.33 -11.32
C GLN A 185 -18.19 11.52 -10.58
N CYS A 186 -17.76 10.62 -9.72
CA CYS A 186 -18.66 9.86 -8.87
C CYS A 186 -18.03 9.51 -7.54
N ILE A 187 -18.90 9.24 -6.57
CA ILE A 187 -18.55 8.68 -5.28
C ILE A 187 -19.36 7.42 -5.04
N SER A 188 -18.77 6.46 -4.35
CA SER A 188 -19.46 5.27 -3.90
C SER A 188 -18.96 4.83 -2.52
N THR A 189 -19.80 4.13 -1.78
CA THR A 189 -19.38 3.41 -0.59
C THR A 189 -19.86 1.97 -0.61
N ASN A 190 -19.08 1.11 0.02
CA ASN A 190 -19.37 -0.30 0.20
C ASN A 190 -18.78 -0.77 1.54
N VAL A 191 -18.99 -2.02 1.89
CA VAL A 191 -18.38 -2.65 3.06
C VAL A 191 -17.55 -3.83 2.59
N SER A 192 -16.34 -3.93 3.13
CA SER A 192 -15.46 -5.09 2.96
C SER A 192 -15.19 -5.70 4.31
N LEU A 193 -15.17 -7.03 4.34
CA LEU A 193 -14.73 -7.79 5.49
C LEU A 193 -13.29 -8.22 5.22
N THR A 194 -12.42 -8.11 6.22
CA THR A 194 -11.13 -8.79 6.18
C THR A 194 -11.32 -10.17 6.77
N PRO A 195 -11.51 -11.22 5.98
CA PRO A 195 -11.55 -12.54 6.58
C PRO A 195 -10.12 -12.90 7.02
N LYS A 196 -10.05 -13.87 7.91
CA LYS A 196 -8.81 -14.61 8.16
C LYS A 196 -8.38 -15.31 6.87
N GLY A 197 -7.66 -14.60 6.00
CA GLY A 197 -6.91 -15.16 4.88
C GLY A 197 -7.51 -15.08 3.47
N ASP A 198 -8.55 -14.28 3.18
CA ASP A 198 -9.03 -14.12 1.80
C ASP A 198 -9.86 -12.84 1.59
N ILE A 199 -9.22 -11.66 1.67
CA ILE A 199 -9.88 -10.40 1.36
C ILE A 199 -10.25 -10.47 -0.12
N ARG A 200 -11.55 -10.56 -0.43
CA ARG A 200 -12.07 -10.53 -1.79
C ARG A 200 -12.72 -9.18 -2.01
N SER A 201 -11.92 -8.13 -2.23
CA SER A 201 -12.44 -6.88 -2.77
C SER A 201 -11.37 -6.11 -3.52
N ARG A 202 -11.48 -6.10 -4.86
CA ARG A 202 -10.65 -5.35 -5.83
C ARG A 202 -9.15 -5.58 -5.63
N ASP A 203 -8.60 -6.39 -6.53
CA ASP A 203 -7.28 -7.06 -6.55
C ASP A 203 -6.02 -6.22 -6.15
N ASP A 204 -6.12 -4.90 -5.96
CA ASP A 204 -5.00 -4.01 -5.67
C ASP A 204 -4.84 -3.68 -4.16
N ILE A 205 -5.91 -3.63 -3.37
CA ILE A 205 -5.83 -3.35 -1.91
C ILE A 205 -5.38 -4.60 -1.14
N ASP A 206 -5.61 -5.79 -1.69
CA ASP A 206 -5.26 -7.06 -1.06
C ASP A 206 -3.74 -7.17 -0.82
N TRP A 207 -2.92 -6.61 -1.71
CA TRP A 207 -1.47 -6.56 -1.56
C TRP A 207 -1.03 -5.65 -0.41
N ALA A 208 -1.70 -4.50 -0.24
CA ALA A 208 -1.50 -3.61 0.90
C ALA A 208 -1.76 -4.33 2.22
N PHE A 209 -2.90 -5.00 2.29
CA PHE A 209 -3.32 -5.71 3.47
C PHE A 209 -2.40 -6.90 3.77
N GLY A 210 -1.95 -7.63 2.75
CA GLY A 210 -0.95 -8.68 2.90
C GLY A 210 0.36 -8.15 3.49
N ARG A 211 0.86 -7.02 2.99
CA ARG A 211 2.07 -6.40 3.54
C ARG A 211 1.87 -5.87 4.96
N LEU A 212 0.75 -5.22 5.26
CA LEU A 212 0.46 -4.73 6.61
C LEU A 212 0.38 -5.88 7.62
N GLN A 213 -0.20 -7.01 7.23
CA GLN A 213 -0.20 -8.23 8.03
C GLN A 213 1.21 -8.78 8.25
N LEU A 214 2.06 -8.82 7.21
CA LEU A 214 3.46 -9.25 7.33
C LEU A 214 4.27 -8.36 8.27
N LEU A 215 3.99 -7.06 8.28
CA LEU A 215 4.61 -6.09 9.18
C LEU A 215 4.04 -6.15 10.60
N GLY A 216 3.05 -7.00 10.86
CA GLY A 216 2.49 -7.24 12.19
C GLY A 216 1.49 -6.20 12.67
N PHE A 217 0.99 -5.33 11.79
CA PHE A 217 -0.05 -4.38 12.16
C PHE A 217 -1.40 -5.11 12.34
N PRO A 218 -2.06 -4.98 13.51
CA PRO A 218 -3.39 -5.53 13.72
C PRO A 218 -4.41 -4.89 12.78
N MET A 219 -5.15 -5.74 12.07
CA MET A 219 -6.17 -5.36 11.10
C MET A 219 -7.57 -5.54 11.69
N PRO A 220 -8.40 -4.49 11.70
CA PRO A 220 -9.83 -4.62 11.90
C PRO A 220 -10.48 -5.62 10.93
N PRO A 221 -11.52 -6.35 11.37
CA PRO A 221 -12.20 -7.34 10.52
C PRO A 221 -13.19 -6.73 9.53
N VAL A 222 -13.46 -5.42 9.62
CA VAL A 222 -14.47 -4.69 8.85
C VAL A 222 -13.89 -3.38 8.36
N TRP A 223 -14.23 -3.01 7.13
CA TRP A 223 -13.87 -1.75 6.51
C TRP A 223 -15.08 -1.15 5.79
N ALA A 224 -15.35 0.13 6.05
CA ALA A 224 -16.16 0.92 5.13
C ALA A 224 -15.25 1.37 3.98
N LEU A 225 -15.56 0.95 2.77
CA LEU A 225 -14.88 1.40 1.56
C LEU A 225 -15.58 2.67 1.07
N ALA A 226 -14.80 3.73 0.86
CA ALA A 226 -15.24 5.00 0.29
C ALA A 226 -14.39 5.32 -0.93
N SER A 227 -15.01 5.35 -2.10
CA SER A 227 -14.32 5.59 -3.37
C SER A 227 -14.77 6.91 -3.99
N TRP A 228 -13.81 7.65 -4.52
CA TRP A 228 -14.02 8.79 -5.40
C TRP A 228 -13.31 8.54 -6.71
N THR A 229 -13.99 8.78 -7.82
CA THR A 229 -13.40 8.65 -9.15
C THR A 229 -13.66 9.90 -9.95
N TYR A 230 -12.62 10.41 -10.60
CA TYR A 230 -12.68 11.49 -11.57
C TYR A 230 -11.96 11.07 -12.84
N ALA A 231 -12.62 11.20 -13.99
CA ALA A 231 -12.00 10.92 -15.28
C ALA A 231 -12.42 11.97 -16.31
N VAL A 232 -11.49 12.34 -17.20
CA VAL A 232 -11.67 13.36 -18.24
C VAL A 232 -11.13 12.87 -19.58
N ASN A 233 -11.79 13.25 -20.67
CA ASN A 233 -11.28 13.00 -22.02
C ASN A 233 -10.00 13.80 -22.27
N ALA A 234 -8.97 13.14 -22.78
CA ALA A 234 -7.76 13.80 -23.24
C ALA A 234 -7.93 14.25 -24.71
N PRO A 235 -7.20 15.30 -25.16
CA PRO A 235 -7.30 15.79 -26.54
C PRO A 235 -6.90 14.78 -27.61
N ASP A 236 -6.08 13.79 -27.26
CA ASP A 236 -5.62 12.69 -28.13
C ASP A 236 -6.64 11.54 -28.24
N GLY A 237 -7.83 11.69 -27.65
CA GLY A 237 -8.87 10.67 -27.62
C GLY A 237 -8.70 9.62 -26.52
N GLY A 238 -7.64 9.72 -25.71
CA GLY A 238 -7.44 8.92 -24.50
C GLY A 238 -8.20 9.47 -23.29
N LYS A 239 -7.84 8.97 -22.12
CA LYS A 239 -8.43 9.33 -20.83
C LYS A 239 -7.36 9.67 -19.82
N ASN A 240 -7.65 10.67 -18.97
CA ASN A 240 -6.91 10.89 -17.74
C ASN A 240 -7.84 10.63 -16.56
N PHE A 241 -7.36 9.98 -15.51
CA PHE A 241 -8.18 9.71 -14.33
C PHE A 241 -7.40 9.75 -13.03
N GLU A 242 -8.17 9.89 -11.96
CA GLU A 242 -7.76 9.62 -10.59
C GLU A 242 -8.89 8.86 -9.88
N ASN A 243 -8.51 7.79 -9.19
CA ASN A 243 -9.38 6.99 -8.36
C ASN A 243 -8.76 6.92 -6.96
N VAL A 244 -9.53 7.33 -5.96
CA VAL A 244 -9.12 7.32 -4.55
C VAL A 244 -10.10 6.43 -3.80
N THR A 245 -9.61 5.28 -3.33
CA THR A 245 -10.37 4.36 -2.49
C THR A 245 -9.80 4.36 -1.08
N MET A 246 -10.69 4.58 -0.11
CA MET A 246 -10.37 4.69 1.30
C MET A 246 -11.08 3.58 2.06
N ALA A 247 -10.32 2.70 2.72
CA ALA A 247 -10.84 1.73 3.66
C ALA A 247 -10.77 2.31 5.06
N LEU A 248 -11.92 2.52 5.70
CA LEU A 248 -12.05 3.15 7.01
C LEU A 248 -12.57 2.14 8.04
N SER A 249 -11.84 2.02 9.16
CA SER A 249 -12.20 1.08 10.22
C SER A 249 -13.29 1.64 11.15
N PRO A 250 -14.36 0.89 11.44
CA PRO A 250 -15.33 1.22 12.49
C PRO A 250 -14.91 0.71 13.87
N ALA A 251 -13.69 0.20 14.02
CA ALA A 251 -13.21 -0.37 15.28
C ALA A 251 -13.05 0.70 16.36
N ASP A 252 -13.14 0.27 17.63
CA ASP A 252 -12.95 1.18 18.76
C ASP A 252 -11.50 1.71 18.76
N PRO A 253 -11.28 2.98 19.14
CA PRO A 253 -9.97 3.62 19.09
C PRO A 253 -8.86 2.76 19.72
N GLY A 254 -7.77 2.55 18.98
CA GLY A 254 -6.58 1.81 19.42
C GLY A 254 -6.81 0.31 19.61
N THR A 255 -7.90 -0.24 19.07
CA THR A 255 -8.21 -1.66 19.08
C THR A 255 -8.65 -2.12 17.70
N ALA A 256 -8.49 -3.40 17.40
CA ALA A 256 -9.09 -4.02 16.20
C ALA A 256 -10.52 -4.55 16.48
N ARG A 257 -11.13 -4.17 17.62
CA ARG A 257 -12.44 -4.68 18.04
C ARG A 257 -13.54 -3.82 17.45
N ILE A 258 -14.55 -4.49 16.93
CA ILE A 258 -15.79 -3.84 16.49
C ILE A 258 -16.86 -4.03 17.57
N SER A 259 -17.67 -2.99 17.80
CA SER A 259 -18.76 -2.99 18.78
C SER A 259 -20.03 -3.72 18.30
N THR A 260 -19.94 -4.48 17.19
CA THR A 260 -21.07 -5.11 16.49
C THR A 260 -20.71 -6.52 16.00
N SER A 261 -21.71 -7.29 15.58
CA SER A 261 -21.47 -8.59 14.95
C SER A 261 -21.03 -8.40 13.49
N LEU A 262 -20.26 -9.34 12.94
CA LEU A 262 -19.88 -9.28 11.52
C LEU A 262 -21.09 -9.38 10.57
N SER A 263 -22.18 -10.01 11.01
CA SER A 263 -23.43 -10.05 10.25
C SER A 263 -24.08 -8.68 10.08
N ASP A 264 -23.79 -7.70 10.96
CA ASP A 264 -24.34 -6.33 10.86
C ASP A 264 -23.70 -5.51 9.72
N TRP A 265 -22.67 -6.07 9.09
CA TRP A 265 -21.85 -5.46 8.03
C TRP A 265 -22.03 -6.12 6.66
N THR A 266 -23.02 -7.00 6.53
CA THR A 266 -23.44 -7.55 5.23
C THR A 266 -24.49 -6.64 4.58
N PRO A 267 -24.77 -6.77 3.27
CA PRO A 267 -25.84 -6.01 2.62
C PRO A 267 -27.20 -6.12 3.32
N ASP A 268 -27.53 -7.31 3.85
CA ASP A 268 -28.78 -7.56 4.58
C ASP A 268 -28.74 -7.07 6.03
N GLY A 269 -27.54 -6.98 6.63
CA GLY A 269 -27.34 -6.55 8.00
C GLY A 269 -27.23 -5.03 8.17
N LEU A 270 -26.70 -4.34 7.15
CA LEU A 270 -26.54 -2.90 7.15
C LEU A 270 -27.90 -2.21 7.31
N GLY A 271 -28.07 -1.48 8.41
CA GLY A 271 -29.32 -0.80 8.77
C GLY A 271 -30.19 -1.55 9.79
N THR A 272 -29.86 -2.79 10.13
CA THR A 272 -30.48 -3.49 11.27
C THR A 272 -29.80 -3.12 12.59
N SER A 273 -28.48 -2.93 12.57
CA SER A 273 -27.72 -2.37 13.68
C SER A 273 -27.66 -0.83 13.60
N PRO A 274 -28.05 -0.11 14.66
CA PRO A 274 -27.93 1.35 14.70
C PRO A 274 -26.49 1.84 14.54
N PHE A 275 -25.51 1.04 14.96
CA PHE A 275 -24.10 1.41 14.90
C PHE A 275 -23.56 1.32 13.47
N SER A 276 -23.70 0.18 12.80
CA SER A 276 -23.17 0.01 11.43
C SER A 276 -23.87 0.95 10.44
N GLY A 277 -25.19 1.12 10.60
CA GLY A 277 -25.97 2.08 9.80
C GLY A 277 -25.51 3.52 9.98
N ARG A 278 -25.29 3.97 11.23
CA ARG A 278 -24.81 5.33 11.51
C ARG A 278 -23.40 5.55 10.98
N PHE A 279 -22.49 4.61 11.21
CA PHE A 279 -21.12 4.72 10.71
C PHE A 279 -21.08 4.87 9.18
N MET A 280 -21.84 4.05 8.45
CA MET A 280 -21.93 4.18 6.99
C MET A 280 -22.57 5.49 6.54
N GLN A 281 -23.58 5.99 7.26
CA GLN A 281 -24.16 7.31 6.98
C GLN A 281 -23.14 8.44 7.20
N ASP A 282 -22.35 8.36 8.27
CA ASP A 282 -21.29 9.33 8.55
C ASP A 282 -20.21 9.29 7.46
N VAL A 283 -19.83 8.09 6.98
CA VAL A 283 -18.89 7.93 5.85
C VAL A 283 -19.47 8.53 4.56
N ASN A 284 -20.75 8.29 4.25
CA ASN A 284 -21.41 8.86 3.08
C ASN A 284 -21.46 10.39 3.13
N GLY A 285 -21.80 10.94 4.30
CA GLY A 285 -21.86 12.37 4.56
C GLY A 285 -20.48 13.02 4.43
N TRP A 286 -19.46 12.40 5.02
CA TRP A 286 -18.07 12.81 4.92
C TRP A 286 -17.57 12.77 3.47
N LEU A 287 -17.76 11.66 2.74
CA LEU A 287 -17.28 11.52 1.36
C LEU A 287 -17.90 12.56 0.42
N THR A 288 -19.16 12.93 0.65
CA THR A 288 -19.83 14.00 -0.11
C THR A 288 -19.15 15.35 0.11
N GLN A 289 -18.64 15.63 1.31
CA GLN A 289 -17.91 16.86 1.64
C GLN A 289 -16.44 16.80 1.21
N TRP A 290 -15.85 15.60 1.19
CA TRP A 290 -14.46 15.38 0.84
C TRP A 290 -14.20 15.37 -0.67
N ALA A 291 -15.15 14.90 -1.48
CA ALA A 291 -15.00 14.83 -2.94
C ALA A 291 -14.65 16.17 -3.63
N PRO A 292 -15.21 17.33 -3.23
CA PRO A 292 -14.76 18.62 -3.73
C PRO A 292 -13.29 18.95 -3.39
N VAL A 293 -12.79 18.51 -2.23
CA VAL A 293 -11.39 18.71 -1.82
C VAL A 293 -10.46 17.87 -2.68
N LEU A 294 -10.82 16.59 -2.92
CA LEU A 294 -10.10 15.71 -3.85
C LEU A 294 -10.03 16.31 -5.26
N LEU A 295 -11.14 16.87 -5.76
CA LEU A 295 -11.17 17.54 -7.07
C LEU A 295 -10.24 18.76 -7.13
N GLN A 296 -10.17 19.56 -6.06
CA GLN A 296 -9.24 20.70 -5.98
C GLN A 296 -7.78 20.23 -5.98
N GLY A 297 -7.49 19.09 -5.35
CA GLY A 297 -6.19 18.43 -5.40
C GLY A 297 -5.81 18.01 -6.82
N TYR A 298 -6.73 17.32 -7.51
CA TYR A 298 -6.56 16.93 -8.92
C TYR A 298 -6.30 18.14 -9.83
N GLN A 299 -7.03 19.24 -9.61
CA GLN A 299 -6.90 20.47 -10.37
C GLN A 299 -5.68 21.31 -10.00
N GLY A 300 -4.95 20.94 -8.92
CA GLY A 300 -3.80 21.69 -8.43
C GLY A 300 -4.16 23.05 -7.82
N THR A 301 -5.43 23.28 -7.47
CA THR A 301 -5.90 24.54 -6.89
C THR A 301 -5.90 24.52 -5.36
N LEU A 302 -5.65 23.36 -4.77
CA LEU A 302 -5.64 23.20 -3.32
C LEU A 302 -4.38 23.84 -2.72
N GLN A 303 -4.57 24.66 -1.69
CA GLN A 303 -3.47 25.32 -0.98
C GLN A 303 -3.09 24.52 0.27
N PRO A 304 -1.81 24.32 0.60
CA PRO A 304 -1.38 23.65 1.84
C PRO A 304 -1.99 24.27 3.10
N SER A 305 -2.31 23.43 4.08
CA SER A 305 -2.87 23.81 5.38
C SER A 305 -2.04 23.19 6.52
N PRO A 306 -0.75 23.58 6.67
CA PRO A 306 0.17 22.91 7.59
C PRO A 306 -0.19 23.08 9.07
N GLU A 307 -0.91 24.15 9.41
CA GLU A 307 -1.21 24.53 10.80
C GLU A 307 -2.62 24.12 11.24
N LYS A 308 -3.46 23.61 10.32
CA LYS A 308 -4.86 23.27 10.62
C LYS A 308 -5.33 22.08 9.82
N ILE A 309 -6.07 21.19 10.46
CA ILE A 309 -6.81 20.14 9.77
C ILE A 309 -7.86 20.81 8.88
N ARG A 310 -7.90 20.41 7.61
CA ARG A 310 -8.86 20.98 6.65
C ARG A 310 -10.29 20.67 7.09
N PRO A 311 -11.24 21.58 6.82
CA PRO A 311 -12.65 21.25 6.88
C PRO A 311 -12.93 19.99 6.05
N ALA A 312 -13.72 19.07 6.59
CA ALA A 312 -14.02 17.75 6.02
C ALA A 312 -12.85 16.74 5.92
N ALA A 313 -11.63 17.03 6.40
CA ALA A 313 -10.57 16.01 6.44
C ALA A 313 -10.77 14.97 7.55
N SER A 314 -11.55 15.29 8.58
CA SER A 314 -11.88 14.35 9.66
C SER A 314 -12.88 13.30 9.19
N ASP A 315 -12.37 12.17 8.72
CA ASP A 315 -13.20 11.01 8.41
C ASP A 315 -13.70 10.29 9.69
N PRO A 316 -14.75 9.46 9.58
CA PRO A 316 -15.33 8.77 10.75
C PRO A 316 -14.40 7.79 11.48
N ALA A 317 -13.31 7.34 10.86
CA ALA A 317 -12.32 6.47 11.49
C ALA A 317 -11.14 7.25 12.11
N TRP A 318 -11.18 8.58 12.10
CA TRP A 318 -10.18 9.42 12.76
C TRP A 318 -10.64 9.81 14.17
N HIS A 319 -9.79 9.57 15.16
CA HIS A 319 -10.13 9.74 16.59
C HIS A 319 -9.39 10.90 17.29
N GLY A 320 -8.74 11.80 16.53
CA GLY A 320 -8.16 13.02 17.07
C GLY A 320 -6.84 12.87 17.84
N THR A 321 -6.29 11.65 17.96
CA THR A 321 -5.12 11.35 18.81
C THR A 321 -3.76 11.49 18.12
N ALA A 322 -3.70 11.52 16.78
CA ALA A 322 -2.46 11.62 16.00
C ALA A 322 -2.62 12.56 14.79
N GLY A 323 -1.58 13.35 14.49
CA GLY A 323 -1.51 14.23 13.32
C GLY A 323 -2.26 15.56 13.42
N ALA A 324 -2.68 15.96 14.62
CA ALA A 324 -3.10 17.33 14.85
C ALA A 324 -1.86 18.26 14.82
N PRO A 325 -1.92 19.40 14.13
CA PRO A 325 -0.85 20.39 14.20
C PRO A 325 -0.65 20.83 15.66
N PRO A 326 0.58 21.14 16.08
CA PRO A 326 0.82 21.66 17.42
C PRO A 326 -0.01 22.94 17.62
N THR A 327 -0.79 22.98 18.70
CA THR A 327 -1.59 24.15 19.12
C THR A 327 -0.70 25.29 19.58
#